data_AF-A0A5J5BV23-F1
#
_entry.id   AF-A0A5J5BV23-F1
#
_cell.length_a   1.000
_cell.length_b   1.000
_cell.length_c   1.000
_cell.angle_alpha   90.00
_cell.angle_beta   90.00
_cell.angle_gamma   90.00
#
_symmetry.space_group_name_H-M   'P 1'
#
loop_
_entity.id
_entity.type
_entity.pdbx_description
1 polymer ?
#
loop_
_entity_poly.entity_id
_entity_poly.type
_entity_poly.pdbx_seq_one_letter_code
_entity_poly.pdbx_strand_id
1 'polypeptide(L)'
;MDPDSRKATICGSIFETTRILRNPHSIFGSRLAPNTFFQRRQDPQTKARVFSRTGSHRFRFGIWFGYCRGAIGSHPKTLNRDVGFSIDSRMFVHAVYTVSCLSTVTLTRKLELFRSFGFSKEECIEMFRRAPGLLRTSEVKLKLGIEFFMKYIKFEKSVLVHRPSCLMHSMEKRVIPRYRVLQLIKVKRLLKKEPSFISVLILPEDEFLEKFISRFRDNAEELLVTYRGDILDSSEE
;
A
#
# COMPACT_ATOMS: atom_id res chain seq x y z
N MET A 1 -17.45 -25.25 28.38
CA MET A 1 -16.88 -23.90 28.15
C MET A 1 -16.06 -23.97 26.87
N ASP A 2 -16.54 -23.32 25.81
CA ASP A 2 -16.06 -23.47 24.43
C ASP A 2 -15.02 -22.38 24.07
N PRO A 3 -13.84 -22.72 23.52
CA PRO A 3 -12.80 -21.77 23.12
C PRO A 3 -13.17 -20.82 21.97
N ASP A 4 -14.30 -20.98 21.28
CA ASP A 4 -14.69 -20.08 20.17
C ASP A 4 -15.36 -18.77 20.61
N SER A 5 -15.81 -18.66 21.86
CA SER A 5 -16.45 -17.43 22.38
C SER A 5 -15.47 -16.26 22.54
N ARG A 6 -14.14 -16.50 22.62
CA ARG A 6 -13.13 -15.42 22.78
C ARG A 6 -12.74 -14.72 21.48
N LYS A 7 -13.08 -15.26 20.30
CA LYS A 7 -12.71 -14.64 19.01
C LYS A 7 -13.70 -13.55 18.59
N ALA A 8 -14.94 -13.59 19.08
CA ALA A 8 -15.97 -12.61 18.75
C ALA A 8 -15.77 -11.27 19.47
N THR A 9 -15.18 -11.25 20.67
CA THR A 9 -14.99 -10.01 21.45
C THR A 9 -13.80 -9.16 20.97
N ILE A 10 -12.80 -9.76 20.31
CA ILE A 10 -11.55 -9.08 19.92
C ILE A 10 -11.70 -8.25 18.63
N CYS A 11 -12.73 -8.52 17.81
CA CYS A 11 -12.99 -7.72 16.61
C CYS A 11 -13.61 -6.34 16.93
N GLY A 12 -14.32 -6.20 18.05
CA GLY A 12 -14.89 -4.93 18.50
C GLY A 12 -13.84 -3.94 19.03
N SER A 13 -12.76 -4.43 19.63
CA SER A 13 -11.76 -3.59 20.31
C SER A 13 -10.86 -2.78 19.36
N ILE A 14 -10.82 -3.14 18.07
CA ILE A 14 -10.03 -2.45 17.04
C ILE A 14 -10.79 -1.26 16.46
N PHE A 15 -12.13 -1.26 16.55
CA PHE A 15 -12.97 -0.20 15.98
C PHE A 15 -13.19 0.98 16.94
N GLU A 16 -13.07 0.79 18.26
CA GLU A 16 -13.25 1.89 19.23
C GLU A 16 -12.09 2.91 19.20
N THR A 17 -10.88 2.49 18.83
CA THR A 17 -9.71 3.39 18.74
C THR A 17 -9.77 4.34 17.53
N THR A 18 -10.61 4.05 16.54
CA THR A 18 -10.84 4.92 15.37
C THR A 18 -11.88 6.02 15.59
N ARG A 19 -12.53 6.08 16.77
CA ARG A 19 -13.58 7.05 17.08
C ARG A 19 -13.07 8.39 17.64
N ILE A 20 -11.82 8.46 18.10
CA ILE A 20 -11.29 9.60 18.88
C ILE A 20 -10.73 10.76 18.02
N LEU A 21 -10.68 10.66 16.67
CA LEU A 21 -10.10 11.70 15.82
C LEU A 21 -11.06 12.27 14.74
N ARG A 22 -12.29 12.64 15.12
CA ARG A 22 -13.18 13.45 14.26
C ARG A 22 -13.84 14.60 15.02
N ASN A 23 -13.19 15.77 15.06
CA ASN A 23 -13.68 17.07 14.56
C ASN A 23 -12.65 18.16 14.95
N PRO A 24 -12.33 19.14 14.08
CA PRO A 24 -13.29 20.19 13.78
C PRO A 24 -13.44 20.57 12.29
N HIS A 25 -14.55 21.25 12.04
CA HIS A 25 -15.15 21.71 10.81
C HIS A 25 -14.36 22.73 9.97
N SER A 26 -14.67 22.69 8.66
CA SER A 26 -14.66 23.77 7.64
C SER A 26 -13.28 24.34 7.28
N ILE A 27 -12.90 24.38 6.00
CA ILE A 27 -13.33 25.40 5.04
C ILE A 27 -13.29 24.84 3.60
N PHE A 28 -14.33 25.20 2.83
CA PHE A 28 -14.47 25.28 1.35
C PHE A 28 -13.25 24.86 0.49
N GLY A 29 -13.36 24.10 -0.59
CA GLY A 29 -14.47 23.94 -1.52
C GLY A 29 -13.96 24.24 -2.94
N SER A 30 -13.99 23.26 -3.85
CA SER A 30 -14.38 23.42 -5.27
C SER A 30 -14.03 22.16 -6.08
N ARG A 31 -15.01 21.83 -6.93
CA ARG A 31 -15.03 20.75 -7.92
C ARG A 31 -13.96 20.98 -8.98
N LEU A 32 -13.38 19.91 -9.52
CA LEU A 32 -13.30 19.69 -10.97
C LEU A 32 -13.16 18.18 -11.26
N ALA A 33 -14.02 17.69 -12.14
CA ALA A 33 -13.91 16.39 -12.82
C ALA A 33 -13.16 16.58 -14.17
N PRO A 34 -13.10 15.59 -15.07
CA PRO A 34 -12.06 14.58 -15.16
C PRO A 34 -11.21 14.69 -16.44
N ASN A 35 -10.14 13.89 -16.49
CA ASN A 35 -9.31 13.48 -17.63
C ASN A 35 -9.81 13.84 -19.04
N THR A 36 -8.94 14.45 -19.84
CA THR A 36 -8.67 14.01 -21.23
C THR A 36 -7.35 14.61 -21.75
N PHE A 37 -6.59 13.75 -22.46
CA PHE A 37 -5.69 14.08 -23.58
C PHE A 37 -4.40 14.90 -23.36
N PHE A 38 -3.25 14.26 -23.57
CA PHE A 38 -2.39 14.58 -24.72
C PHE A 38 -1.31 13.49 -24.91
N GLN A 39 -1.52 12.61 -25.90
CA GLN A 39 -0.41 12.03 -26.64
C GLN A 39 0.21 13.16 -27.48
N ARG A 40 1.47 13.48 -27.23
CA ARG A 40 2.31 14.15 -28.23
C ARG A 40 3.69 13.53 -28.17
N ARG A 41 4.07 12.86 -29.27
CA ARG A 41 5.46 12.49 -29.54
C ARG A 41 6.29 13.78 -29.55
N GLN A 42 7.36 13.84 -28.77
CA GLN A 42 8.40 14.85 -28.93
C GLN A 42 9.78 14.19 -28.84
N ASP A 43 10.64 14.63 -29.75
CA ASP A 43 11.97 14.16 -30.12
C ASP A 43 12.98 14.16 -28.94
N PRO A 44 13.76 13.07 -28.73
CA PRO A 44 14.72 12.95 -27.63
C PRO A 44 15.89 13.94 -27.58
N GLN A 45 16.21 14.70 -28.63
CA GLN A 45 17.48 15.45 -28.66
C GLN A 45 17.45 16.89 -28.10
N THR A 46 16.28 17.47 -27.81
CA THR A 46 16.21 18.90 -27.46
C THR A 46 16.37 19.20 -25.95
N LYS A 47 16.44 18.19 -25.06
CA LYS A 47 16.59 18.43 -23.59
C LYS A 47 18.02 18.50 -23.06
N ALA A 48 19.03 18.31 -23.91
CA ALA A 48 20.43 18.31 -23.46
C ALA A 48 21.05 19.72 -23.26
N ARG A 49 20.32 20.82 -23.47
CA ARG A 49 20.93 22.17 -23.53
C ARG A 49 20.32 23.23 -22.61
N VAL A 50 19.73 22.86 -21.47
CA VAL A 50 19.28 23.86 -20.46
C VAL A 50 19.88 23.63 -19.06
N PHE A 51 20.67 22.57 -18.83
CA PHE A 51 21.28 22.33 -17.51
C PHE A 51 22.74 22.79 -17.43
N SER A 52 22.98 24.06 -17.72
CA SER A 52 24.26 24.71 -17.39
C SER A 52 24.07 26.20 -17.21
N ARG A 53 23.63 26.61 -16.01
CA ARG A 53 23.92 27.89 -15.34
C ARG A 53 22.94 28.10 -14.20
N THR A 54 23.38 27.74 -13.00
CA THR A 54 23.47 28.61 -11.82
C THR A 54 23.96 27.74 -10.66
N GLY A 55 25.11 28.09 -10.13
CA GLY A 55 25.71 27.40 -8.99
C GLY A 55 25.04 27.86 -7.70
N SER A 56 24.72 26.90 -6.83
CA SER A 56 24.93 26.98 -5.38
C SER A 56 24.39 25.71 -4.71
N HIS A 57 25.09 24.59 -4.83
CA HIS A 57 24.81 23.37 -4.04
C HIS A 57 26.12 22.64 -3.73
N ARG A 58 27.04 23.34 -3.07
CA ARG A 58 28.15 22.72 -2.34
C ARG A 58 27.72 22.69 -0.86
N PHE A 59 27.97 21.57 -0.18
CA PHE A 59 27.52 21.22 1.18
C PHE A 59 26.18 20.49 1.35
N ARG A 60 25.97 19.35 0.65
CA ARG A 60 25.13 18.24 1.16
C ARG A 60 25.68 16.84 0.82
N PHE A 61 26.99 16.67 0.72
CA PHE A 61 27.62 15.41 0.27
C PHE A 61 28.20 14.52 1.38
N GLY A 62 28.32 15.00 2.62
CA GLY A 62 29.06 14.27 3.68
C GLY A 62 28.29 13.15 4.40
N ILE A 63 26.96 13.21 4.47
CA ILE A 63 26.17 12.34 5.40
C ILE A 63 25.55 11.13 4.68
N TRP A 64 25.79 11.00 3.37
CA TRP A 64 25.44 9.79 2.63
C TRP A 64 26.39 8.61 2.93
N PHE A 65 27.69 8.91 3.10
CA PHE A 65 28.72 7.89 3.31
C PHE A 65 28.57 7.11 4.63
N GLY A 66 27.98 7.72 5.66
CA GLY A 66 27.86 7.10 6.99
C GLY A 66 26.73 6.09 7.08
N TYR A 67 25.54 6.44 6.57
CA TYR A 67 24.43 5.52 6.67
C TYR A 67 24.48 4.48 5.56
N CYS A 68 25.13 4.71 4.41
CA CYS A 68 24.88 3.97 3.18
C CYS A 68 26.09 3.27 2.50
N ARG A 69 26.79 2.23 2.99
CA ARG A 69 26.80 1.32 4.18
C ARG A 69 25.46 0.84 4.80
N GLY A 70 24.33 1.12 4.15
CA GLY A 70 22.97 1.19 4.73
C GLY A 70 22.04 2.21 4.03
N ALA A 71 21.94 2.03 2.70
CA ALA A 71 20.72 2.25 1.90
C ALA A 71 20.35 3.65 1.33
N ILE A 72 20.63 3.77 0.00
CA ILE A 72 19.88 4.48 -1.10
C ILE A 72 20.28 5.91 -1.57
N GLY A 73 21.41 6.05 -2.31
CA GLY A 73 22.00 7.36 -2.63
C GLY A 73 21.16 8.27 -3.49
N SER A 74 21.19 9.56 -3.15
CA SER A 74 20.43 10.66 -3.75
C SER A 74 20.82 10.99 -5.21
N HIS A 75 21.58 10.12 -5.89
CA HIS A 75 21.91 10.22 -7.30
C HIS A 75 21.35 9.02 -8.08
N PRO A 76 20.83 9.22 -9.30
CA PRO A 76 20.34 8.12 -10.15
C PRO A 76 21.40 7.01 -10.37
N LYS A 77 22.68 7.39 -10.41
CA LYS A 77 23.81 6.45 -10.60
C LYS A 77 24.09 5.58 -9.36
N THR A 78 23.85 6.07 -8.14
CA THR A 78 24.05 5.30 -6.90
C THR A 78 22.90 4.34 -6.63
N LEU A 79 21.68 4.70 -7.05
CA LEU A 79 20.50 3.84 -6.92
C LEU A 79 20.65 2.51 -7.69
N ASN A 80 21.22 2.55 -8.90
CA ASN A 80 21.52 1.33 -9.65
C ASN A 80 22.56 0.47 -8.91
N ARG A 81 23.70 1.04 -8.48
CA ARG A 81 24.79 0.28 -7.86
C ARG A 81 24.42 -0.31 -6.48
N ASP A 82 23.71 0.44 -5.64
CA ASP A 82 23.45 0.06 -4.24
C ASP A 82 22.18 -0.77 -4.06
N VAL A 83 21.18 -0.60 -4.94
CA VAL A 83 19.88 -1.27 -4.87
C VAL A 83 19.74 -2.31 -5.99
N GLY A 84 20.55 -2.22 -7.05
CA GLY A 84 20.67 -3.20 -8.13
C GLY A 84 19.59 -3.13 -9.21
N PHE A 85 18.98 -1.97 -9.44
CA PHE A 85 18.02 -1.78 -10.53
C PHE A 85 18.70 -1.83 -11.90
N SER A 86 18.16 -2.60 -12.85
CA SER A 86 18.51 -2.40 -14.26
C SER A 86 18.08 -1.01 -14.73
N ILE A 87 18.96 -0.29 -15.43
CA ILE A 87 18.72 1.08 -15.92
C ILE A 87 17.53 1.11 -16.90
N ASP A 88 17.33 0.03 -17.66
CA ASP A 88 16.25 -0.09 -18.64
C ASP A 88 14.90 -0.48 -18.01
N SER A 89 14.86 -0.69 -16.69
CA SER A 89 13.62 -1.04 -16.00
C SER A 89 12.74 0.17 -15.75
N ARG A 90 11.44 0.07 -16.06
CA ARG A 90 10.42 1.04 -15.61
C ARG A 90 10.44 1.24 -14.09
N MET A 91 10.85 0.23 -13.32
CA MET A 91 10.96 0.35 -11.87
C MET A 91 12.08 1.30 -11.45
N PHE A 92 13.14 1.45 -12.24
CA PHE A 92 14.18 2.44 -11.98
C PHE A 92 13.60 3.86 -12.01
N VAL A 93 12.77 4.18 -13.01
CA VAL A 93 12.09 5.49 -13.09
C VAL A 93 11.21 5.74 -11.87
N HIS A 94 10.41 4.75 -11.45
CA HIS A 94 9.60 4.87 -10.24
C HIS A 94 10.44 5.01 -8.97
N ALA A 95 11.59 4.36 -8.91
CA ALA A 95 12.50 4.44 -7.77
C ALA A 95 13.18 5.81 -7.68
N VAL A 96 13.69 6.33 -8.80
CA VAL A 96 14.21 7.71 -8.90
C VAL A 96 13.14 8.71 -8.49
N TYR A 97 11.91 8.55 -9.00
CA TYR A 97 10.79 9.40 -8.61
C TYR A 97 10.53 9.33 -7.10
N THR A 98 10.40 8.14 -6.52
CA THR A 98 10.18 7.98 -5.08
C THR A 98 11.26 8.66 -4.25
N VAL A 99 12.54 8.43 -4.54
CA VAL A 99 13.62 9.03 -3.73
C VAL A 99 13.70 10.54 -3.92
N SER A 100 13.33 11.07 -5.09
CA SER A 100 13.28 12.51 -5.33
C SER A 100 12.17 13.22 -4.53
N CYS A 101 11.09 12.51 -4.19
CA CYS A 101 9.97 13.05 -3.44
C CYS A 101 10.13 12.94 -1.92
N LEU A 102 11.15 12.23 -1.42
CA LEU A 102 11.29 11.92 0.00
C LEU A 102 12.53 12.58 0.59
N SER A 103 12.37 13.14 1.79
CA SER A 103 13.53 13.55 2.59
C SER A 103 14.26 12.31 3.12
N THR A 104 15.56 12.45 3.38
CA THR A 104 16.36 11.39 4.01
C THR A 104 15.77 10.97 5.36
N VAL A 105 15.28 11.92 6.16
CA VAL A 105 14.64 11.68 7.45
C VAL A 105 13.38 10.82 7.30
N THR A 106 12.53 11.16 6.33
CA THR A 106 11.30 10.40 6.05
C THR A 106 11.61 8.99 5.57
N LEU A 107 12.64 8.83 4.73
CA LEU A 107 13.08 7.52 4.25
C LEU A 107 13.58 6.65 5.41
N THR A 108 14.47 7.18 6.24
CA THR A 108 15.01 6.46 7.42
C THR A 108 13.89 6.05 8.37
N ARG A 109 12.94 6.93 8.69
CA ARG A 109 11.79 6.59 9.55
C ARG A 109 10.98 5.42 9.00
N LYS A 110 10.76 5.37 7.69
CA LYS A 110 10.04 4.26 7.05
C LYS A 110 10.83 2.96 7.09
N LEU A 111 12.14 3.00 6.88
CA LEU A 111 12.99 1.82 6.99
C LEU A 111 13.02 1.29 8.43
N GLU A 112 13.14 2.17 9.43
CA GLU A 112 13.07 1.78 10.84
C GLU A 112 11.70 1.22 11.23
N LEU A 113 10.61 1.74 10.64
CA LEU A 113 9.29 1.13 10.79
C LEU A 113 9.29 -0.33 10.30
N PHE A 114 9.79 -0.63 9.10
CA PHE A 114 9.89 -2.01 8.64
C PHE A 114 10.78 -2.87 9.55
N ARG A 115 11.91 -2.34 10.03
CA ARG A 115 12.79 -3.06 10.98
C ARG A 115 12.10 -3.38 12.29
N SER A 116 11.24 -2.50 12.81
CA SER A 116 10.45 -2.76 14.02
C SER A 116 9.46 -3.93 13.86
N PHE A 117 9.09 -4.28 12.62
CA PHE A 117 8.29 -5.46 12.29
C PHE A 117 9.15 -6.68 11.90
N GLY A 118 10.46 -6.62 12.11
CA GLY A 118 11.38 -7.74 11.88
C GLY A 118 11.83 -7.93 10.43
N PHE A 119 11.68 -6.91 9.57
CA PHE A 119 12.23 -6.94 8.22
C PHE A 119 13.73 -6.63 8.25
N SER A 120 14.53 -7.43 7.53
CA SER A 120 15.93 -7.17 7.31
C SER A 120 16.12 -6.02 6.32
N LYS A 121 17.35 -5.49 6.27
CA LYS A 121 17.72 -4.45 5.31
C LYS A 121 17.59 -4.95 3.87
N GLU A 122 17.98 -6.19 3.61
CA GLU A 122 17.93 -6.85 2.31
C GLU A 122 16.49 -7.05 1.86
N GLU A 123 15.60 -7.44 2.78
CA GLU A 123 14.17 -7.54 2.53
C GLU A 123 13.54 -6.17 2.20
N CYS A 124 13.93 -5.11 2.92
CA CYS A 124 13.48 -3.75 2.63
C CYS A 124 13.95 -3.27 1.24
N ILE A 125 15.20 -3.59 0.88
CA ILE A 125 15.77 -3.32 -0.45
C ILE A 125 14.97 -4.06 -1.52
N GLU A 126 14.67 -5.35 -1.33
CA GLU A 126 13.89 -6.14 -2.26
C GLU A 126 12.46 -5.61 -2.42
N MET A 127 11.80 -5.23 -1.32
CA MET A 127 10.48 -4.61 -1.37
C MET A 127 10.50 -3.30 -2.15
N PHE A 128 11.54 -2.48 -1.95
CA PHE A 128 11.71 -1.23 -2.67
C PHE A 128 12.00 -1.45 -4.16
N ARG A 129 12.76 -2.49 -4.52
CA ARG A 129 12.96 -2.89 -5.92
C ARG A 129 11.67 -3.26 -6.63
N ARG A 130 10.81 -4.01 -5.95
CA ARG A 130 9.54 -4.51 -6.48
C ARG A 130 8.45 -3.47 -6.54
N ALA A 131 8.37 -2.61 -5.53
CA ALA A 131 7.36 -1.56 -5.45
C ALA A 131 7.98 -0.26 -4.91
N PRO A 132 8.72 0.50 -5.75
CA PRO A 132 9.35 1.72 -5.26
C PRO A 132 8.33 2.74 -4.73
N GLY A 133 7.10 2.73 -5.25
CA GLY A 133 6.01 3.57 -4.76
C GLY A 133 5.58 3.28 -3.32
N LEU A 134 5.94 2.12 -2.74
CA LEU A 134 5.57 1.75 -1.37
C LEU A 134 5.99 2.81 -0.36
N LEU A 135 7.21 3.33 -0.48
CA LEU A 135 7.77 4.30 0.46
C LEU A 135 7.11 5.68 0.37
N ARG A 136 6.29 5.94 -0.65
CA ARG A 136 5.46 7.16 -0.71
C ARG A 136 4.17 7.04 0.11
N THR A 137 3.84 5.86 0.60
CA THR A 137 2.69 5.63 1.49
C THR A 137 2.97 6.21 2.88
N SER A 138 1.97 6.75 3.58
CA SER A 138 2.14 7.28 4.94
C SER A 138 2.61 6.21 5.94
N GLU A 139 3.36 6.62 6.96
CA GLU A 139 3.84 5.69 8.01
C GLU A 139 2.68 5.00 8.74
N VAL A 140 1.62 5.77 9.06
CA VAL A 140 0.40 5.25 9.70
C VAL A 140 -0.23 4.13 8.88
N LYS A 141 -0.39 4.33 7.56
CA LYS A 141 -0.98 3.33 6.69
C LYS A 141 -0.09 2.09 6.54
N LEU A 142 1.23 2.28 6.43
CA LEU A 142 2.17 1.15 6.39
C LEU A 142 2.08 0.31 7.66
N LYS A 143 2.09 0.96 8.84
CA LYS A 143 1.96 0.29 10.14
C LYS A 143 0.68 -0.54 10.21
N LEU A 144 -0.47 0.09 9.92
CA LEU A 144 -1.78 -0.59 9.91
C LEU A 144 -1.82 -1.76 8.93
N GLY A 145 -1.25 -1.59 7.74
CA GLY A 145 -1.19 -2.66 6.73
C GLY A 145 -0.35 -3.84 7.21
N ILE A 146 0.87 -3.59 7.70
CA ILE A 146 1.78 -4.65 8.17
C ILE A 146 1.14 -5.41 9.34
N GLU A 147 0.59 -4.69 10.33
CA GLU A 147 -0.14 -5.30 11.46
C GLU A 147 -1.32 -6.14 10.96
N PHE A 148 -2.13 -5.62 10.04
CA PHE A 148 -3.25 -6.36 9.47
C PHE A 148 -2.81 -7.68 8.82
N PHE A 149 -1.88 -7.62 7.87
CA PHE A 149 -1.46 -8.81 7.12
C PHE A 149 -0.71 -9.82 8.00
N MET A 150 0.22 -9.39 8.86
CA MET A 150 1.01 -10.31 9.67
C MET A 150 0.22 -10.84 10.88
N LYS A 151 -0.51 -9.98 11.60
CA LYS A 151 -1.17 -10.37 12.85
C LYS A 151 -2.54 -10.99 12.62
N TYR A 152 -3.34 -10.48 11.68
CA TYR A 152 -4.72 -10.93 11.49
C TYR A 152 -4.83 -11.97 10.38
N ILE A 153 -4.24 -11.70 9.21
CA ILE A 153 -4.24 -12.64 8.09
C ILE A 153 -3.20 -13.76 8.28
N LYS A 154 -2.26 -13.59 9.22
CA LYS A 154 -1.17 -14.55 9.47
C LYS A 154 -0.28 -14.78 8.25
N PHE A 155 -0.08 -13.75 7.42
CA PHE A 155 0.89 -13.83 6.35
C PHE A 155 2.30 -13.89 6.92
N GLU A 156 3.09 -14.79 6.35
CA GLU A 156 4.52 -14.77 6.55
C GLU A 156 5.11 -13.48 5.97
N LYS A 157 6.18 -13.01 6.60
CA LYS A 157 6.96 -11.87 6.14
C LYS A 157 7.39 -12.03 4.67
N SER A 158 7.76 -13.24 4.28
CA SER A 158 8.14 -13.61 2.91
C SER A 158 7.09 -13.18 1.87
N VAL A 159 5.80 -13.32 2.18
CA VAL A 159 4.70 -12.94 1.28
C VAL A 159 4.70 -11.43 1.04
N LEU A 160 4.90 -10.63 2.10
CA LEU A 160 4.96 -9.17 2.00
C LEU A 160 6.20 -8.69 1.24
N VAL A 161 7.33 -9.37 1.42
CA VAL A 161 8.56 -9.09 0.67
C VAL A 161 8.38 -9.31 -0.83
N HIS A 162 7.70 -10.39 -1.22
CA HIS A 162 7.46 -10.72 -2.63
C HIS A 162 6.31 -9.94 -3.25
N ARG A 163 5.33 -9.49 -2.45
CA ARG A 163 4.12 -8.78 -2.89
C ARG A 163 3.91 -7.45 -2.14
N PRO A 164 4.89 -6.54 -2.11
CA PRO A 164 4.84 -5.31 -1.30
C PRO A 164 3.72 -4.35 -1.71
N SER A 165 3.22 -4.44 -2.95
CA SER A 165 2.12 -3.62 -3.44
C SER A 165 0.81 -3.81 -2.66
N CYS A 166 0.63 -4.93 -1.95
CA CYS A 166 -0.56 -5.14 -1.12
C CYS A 166 -0.71 -4.07 -0.02
N LEU A 167 0.42 -3.56 0.51
CA LEU A 167 0.48 -2.50 1.51
C LEU A 167 0.15 -1.11 0.96
N MET A 168 0.07 -0.97 -0.37
CA MET A 168 -0.23 0.30 -1.03
C MET A 168 -1.74 0.52 -1.23
N HIS A 169 -2.56 -0.53 -1.15
CA HIS A 169 -4.02 -0.41 -1.31
C HIS A 169 -4.67 0.28 -0.11
N SER A 170 -5.85 0.88 -0.30
CA SER A 170 -6.63 1.46 0.80
C SER A 170 -7.10 0.36 1.74
N MET A 171 -6.82 0.49 3.03
CA MET A 171 -7.28 -0.47 4.04
C MET A 171 -8.80 -0.49 4.11
N GLU A 172 -9.40 0.69 4.29
CA GLU A 172 -10.83 0.88 4.47
C GLU A 172 -11.63 0.60 3.19
N LYS A 173 -11.12 1.03 2.03
CA LYS A 173 -11.89 0.96 0.78
C LYS A 173 -11.64 -0.32 -0.03
N ARG A 174 -10.58 -1.08 0.26
CA ARG A 174 -10.21 -2.24 -0.57
C ARG A 174 -9.84 -3.46 0.25
N VAL A 175 -8.88 -3.36 1.16
CA VAL A 175 -8.35 -4.54 1.87
C VAL A 175 -9.42 -5.14 2.79
N ILE A 176 -10.00 -4.33 3.67
CA ILE A 176 -10.99 -4.78 4.65
C ILE A 176 -12.29 -5.25 3.97
N PRO A 177 -12.91 -4.48 3.04
CA PRO A 177 -14.09 -4.93 2.31
C PRO A 177 -13.93 -6.30 1.65
N ARG A 178 -12.83 -6.49 0.91
CA ARG A 178 -12.59 -7.76 0.20
C ARG A 178 -12.27 -8.90 1.16
N TYR A 179 -11.59 -8.62 2.26
CA TYR A 179 -11.37 -9.62 3.30
C TYR A 179 -12.68 -10.11 3.91
N ARG A 180 -13.60 -9.20 4.27
CA ARG A 180 -14.91 -9.54 4.85
C ARG A 180 -15.74 -10.42 3.91
N VAL A 181 -15.81 -10.05 2.64
CA VAL A 181 -16.49 -10.85 1.60
C VAL A 181 -15.91 -12.26 1.54
N LEU A 182 -14.58 -12.41 1.53
CA LEU A 182 -13.96 -13.74 1.51
C LEU A 182 -14.24 -14.55 2.78
N GLN A 183 -14.29 -13.93 3.95
CA GLN A 183 -14.68 -14.61 5.18
C GLN A 183 -16.13 -15.10 5.10
N LEU A 184 -17.05 -14.28 4.60
CA LEU A 184 -18.46 -14.67 4.44
C LEU A 184 -18.62 -15.83 3.44
N ILE A 185 -17.94 -15.76 2.30
CA ILE A 185 -17.89 -16.85 1.30
C ILE A 185 -17.38 -18.15 1.91
N LYS A 186 -16.35 -18.07 2.77
CA LYS A 186 -15.78 -19.23 3.47
C LYS A 186 -16.77 -19.84 4.46
N VAL A 187 -17.43 -19.02 5.28
CA VAL A 187 -18.45 -19.47 6.25
C VAL A 187 -19.61 -20.17 5.53
N LYS A 188 -20.08 -19.60 4.41
CA LYS A 188 -21.15 -20.17 3.60
C LYS A 188 -20.71 -21.30 2.67
N ARG A 189 -19.41 -21.62 2.64
CA ARG A 189 -18.83 -22.70 1.81
C ARG A 189 -19.16 -22.57 0.32
N LEU A 190 -19.24 -21.34 -0.20
CA LEU A 190 -19.64 -21.09 -1.60
C LEU A 190 -18.54 -21.45 -2.61
N LEU A 191 -17.29 -21.64 -2.15
CA LEU A 191 -16.15 -22.02 -2.99
C LEU A 191 -15.59 -23.38 -2.59
N LYS A 192 -15.31 -24.22 -3.60
CA LYS A 192 -14.63 -25.51 -3.42
C LYS A 192 -13.16 -25.37 -3.01
N LYS A 193 -12.51 -24.27 -3.40
CA LYS A 193 -11.10 -23.97 -3.10
C LYS A 193 -10.97 -22.51 -2.71
N GLU A 194 -10.23 -22.26 -1.62
CA GLU A 194 -9.98 -20.90 -1.15
C GLU A 194 -9.03 -20.15 -2.12
N PRO A 195 -9.43 -18.94 -2.58
CA PRO A 195 -8.57 -18.12 -3.42
C PRO A 195 -7.46 -17.47 -2.58
N SER A 196 -6.31 -17.21 -3.20
CA SER A 196 -5.26 -16.43 -2.54
C SER A 196 -5.75 -15.01 -2.27
N PHE A 197 -5.71 -14.55 -1.03
CA PHE A 197 -6.18 -13.20 -0.69
C PHE A 197 -5.41 -12.10 -1.45
N ILE A 198 -4.10 -12.29 -1.70
CA ILE A 198 -3.32 -11.38 -2.55
C ILE A 198 -3.90 -11.30 -3.97
N SER A 199 -4.27 -12.44 -4.55
CA SER A 199 -4.86 -12.47 -5.90
C SER A 199 -6.21 -11.76 -5.95
N VAL A 200 -7.02 -11.87 -4.89
CA VAL A 200 -8.30 -11.17 -4.78
C VAL A 200 -8.10 -9.67 -4.59
N LEU A 201 -7.06 -9.26 -3.86
CA LEU A 201 -6.79 -7.86 -3.57
C LEU A 201 -6.39 -7.05 -4.82
N ILE A 202 -5.65 -7.67 -5.75
CA ILE A 202 -5.15 -7.01 -6.96
C ILE A 202 -6.20 -6.86 -8.07
N LEU A 203 -7.34 -7.55 -7.97
CA LEU A 203 -8.38 -7.46 -9.00
C LEU A 203 -8.90 -6.02 -9.15
N PRO A 204 -9.27 -5.62 -10.38
CA PRO A 204 -10.17 -4.50 -10.62
C PRO A 204 -11.45 -4.61 -9.78
N GLU A 205 -12.20 -3.51 -9.65
CA GLU A 205 -13.39 -3.51 -8.79
C GLU A 205 -14.55 -4.27 -9.41
N ASP A 206 -14.86 -3.99 -10.66
CA ASP A 206 -15.80 -4.72 -11.52
C ASP A 206 -15.53 -6.24 -11.52
N GLU A 207 -14.29 -6.65 -11.78
CA GLU A 207 -13.92 -8.07 -11.75
C GLU A 207 -14.11 -8.71 -10.38
N PHE A 208 -13.83 -7.97 -9.30
CA PHE A 208 -14.04 -8.47 -7.94
C PHE A 208 -15.54 -8.67 -7.66
N LEU A 209 -16.37 -7.68 -8.01
CA LEU A 209 -17.82 -7.73 -7.82
C LEU A 209 -18.42 -8.89 -8.62
N GLU A 210 -18.03 -9.05 -9.88
CA GLU A 210 -18.53 -10.14 -10.72
C GLU A 210 -18.16 -11.52 -10.14
N LYS A 211 -16.87 -11.74 -9.83
CA LYS A 211 -16.35 -13.05 -9.43
C LYS A 211 -16.73 -13.47 -8.02
N PHE A 212 -16.84 -12.51 -7.09
CA PHE A 212 -17.02 -12.78 -5.67
C PHE A 212 -18.37 -12.33 -5.10
N ILE A 213 -19.18 -11.60 -5.86
CA ILE A 213 -20.52 -11.18 -5.43
C ILE A 213 -21.58 -11.68 -6.41
N SER A 214 -21.62 -11.15 -7.64
CA SER A 214 -22.68 -11.44 -8.61
C SER A 214 -22.77 -12.92 -9.03
N ARG A 215 -21.65 -13.65 -8.99
CA ARG A 215 -21.61 -15.09 -9.25
C ARG A 215 -22.50 -15.90 -8.31
N PHE A 216 -22.66 -15.47 -7.06
CA PHE A 216 -23.43 -16.17 -6.04
C PHE A 216 -24.83 -15.57 -5.95
N ARG A 217 -25.68 -15.82 -6.95
CA ARG A 217 -27.00 -15.17 -7.09
C ARG A 217 -27.82 -15.17 -5.81
N ASP A 218 -27.87 -16.32 -5.11
CA ASP A 218 -28.66 -16.49 -3.90
C ASP A 218 -28.09 -15.76 -2.66
N ASN A 219 -26.82 -15.30 -2.72
CA ASN A 219 -26.14 -14.59 -1.63
C ASN A 219 -25.64 -13.21 -2.05
N ALA A 220 -25.96 -12.75 -3.26
CA ALA A 220 -25.35 -11.56 -3.85
C ALA A 220 -25.63 -10.30 -3.03
N GLU A 221 -26.84 -10.16 -2.51
CA GLU A 221 -27.24 -9.01 -1.69
C GLU A 221 -26.45 -8.95 -0.37
N GLU A 222 -26.40 -10.05 0.38
CA GLU A 222 -25.66 -10.15 1.64
C GLU A 222 -24.15 -9.92 1.46
N LEU A 223 -23.57 -10.46 0.37
CA LEU A 223 -22.17 -10.24 -0.01
C LEU A 223 -21.92 -8.76 -0.38
N LEU A 224 -22.88 -8.11 -1.04
CA LEU A 224 -22.78 -6.70 -1.40
C LEU A 224 -22.88 -5.77 -0.18
N VAL A 225 -23.78 -6.05 0.76
CA VAL A 225 -23.88 -5.34 2.05
C VAL A 225 -22.57 -5.47 2.81
N THR A 226 -22.04 -6.69 2.90
CA THR A 226 -20.75 -6.98 3.53
C THR A 226 -19.59 -6.21 2.88
N TYR A 227 -19.60 -6.07 1.55
CA TYR A 227 -18.60 -5.32 0.80
C TYR A 227 -18.67 -3.81 1.05
N ARG A 228 -19.86 -3.21 1.04
CA ARG A 228 -20.02 -1.75 1.21
C ARG A 228 -19.64 -1.28 2.61
N GLY A 229 -19.78 -2.15 3.61
CA GLY A 229 -19.23 -1.91 4.95
C GLY A 229 -20.07 -1.03 5.87
N ASP A 230 -21.34 -0.78 5.55
CA ASP A 230 -22.26 0.04 6.34
C ASP A 230 -23.50 -0.73 6.85
N ILE A 231 -23.67 -0.67 8.18
CA ILE A 231 -24.88 -0.50 9.02
C ILE A 231 -26.08 -1.43 8.76
N LEU A 232 -26.12 -2.52 9.54
CA LEU A 232 -27.33 -2.85 10.29
C LEU A 232 -26.97 -2.60 11.77
N ASP A 233 -27.00 -1.36 12.24
CA ASP A 233 -27.95 -1.10 13.33
C ASP A 233 -29.28 -1.75 12.96
N SER A 234 -29.43 -2.97 13.47
CA SER A 234 -30.73 -3.53 13.75
C SER A 234 -31.54 -2.44 14.43
N SER A 235 -32.45 -1.85 13.67
CA SER A 235 -33.76 -1.48 14.19
C SER A 235 -34.28 -2.69 14.95
N GLU A 236 -33.94 -2.77 16.23
CA GLU A 236 -34.73 -3.50 17.21
C GLU A 236 -35.25 -2.43 18.17
N GLU A 237 -36.57 -2.47 18.28
CA GLU A 237 -37.50 -1.52 18.92
C GLU A 237 -37.27 -1.34 20.42
#